data_AF-A0A7Y6QT64-F1
#
_entry.id   AF-A0A7Y6QT64-F1
#
_cell.length_a   1.000
_cell.length_b   1.000
_cell.length_c   1.000
_cell.angle_alpha   90.00
_cell.angle_beta   90.00
_cell.angle_gamma   90.00
#
_symmetry.space_group_name_H-M   'P 1'
#
loop_
_entity.id
_entity.type
_entity.pdbx_description
1 polymer ?
#
loop_
_entity_poly.entity_id
_entity_poly.type
_entity_poly.pdbx_seq_one_letter_code
_entity_poly.pdbx_strand_id
1 'polypeptide(L)'
;MNESGMQIQLALISHTNNGKTTLARTLIGSDVGEVRDAAHVTVLSEAHTLLNNAEGDALLLWDTPGFGDSARLLKRLASSGNPIGWFLREVLDRYRDRPFWLSQQALRAARDAADVVLYLVNSSEAPKDAGYLPPEMKILEWLGKPVLVLLNQMGPPRPQHEEQAELARWKQYLQQFAVVREVLPLDAFARCWVHERVFYEAVRGMLPASKQLAYQRLFAAWEKNNAQRFAQSLSLLAQQLLDATRDRQLVDVEQRSVLGAALKLVGVGKGEDRKRQERAMNTLVARLNLGIGQTTVGLLALHKLDASEAPKINARVSENFVVRAPVEKAQAALLGAIVSGAATGLSADLAAGGLTLGTGALLGGVIGALTFAGVAWGFNASTDRRQSSIALSDEFLRTLLVSNVLRYLAVAHFGRGRGNFVESEAPAFWQDEVEQAVALREDTLQGLWKTLREQEEADIAPVRELVAQVVVQTLQRLYPGHALPDPGQHGGA
;
A
#
# COMPACT_ATOMS: atom_id res chain seq x y z
N MET A 1 -17.14 39.63 -2.56
CA MET A 1 -18.03 38.62 -3.17
C MET A 1 -17.53 37.27 -2.73
N ASN A 2 -18.27 36.55 -1.88
CA ASN A 2 -17.95 35.15 -1.58
C ASN A 2 -18.23 34.37 -2.86
N GLU A 3 -17.21 34.15 -3.69
CA GLU A 3 -17.32 33.15 -4.74
C GLU A 3 -17.51 31.81 -4.03
N SER A 4 -18.76 31.31 -4.04
CA SER A 4 -19.04 29.93 -3.63
C SER A 4 -18.18 29.02 -4.51
N GLY A 5 -17.26 28.27 -3.90
CA GLY A 5 -16.37 27.38 -4.61
C GLY A 5 -17.09 26.36 -5.48
N MET A 6 -16.40 25.86 -6.51
CA MET A 6 -17.04 25.09 -7.57
C MET A 6 -17.19 23.62 -7.19
N GLN A 7 -18.39 23.08 -7.39
CA GLN A 7 -18.67 21.67 -7.18
C GLN A 7 -18.55 20.87 -8.48
N ILE A 8 -17.76 19.81 -8.41
CA ILE A 8 -17.56 18.83 -9.47
C ILE A 8 -18.06 17.49 -8.97
N GLN A 9 -18.98 16.87 -9.71
CA GLN A 9 -19.77 15.74 -9.22
C GLN A 9 -19.54 14.49 -10.06
N LEU A 10 -19.05 13.44 -9.43
CA LEU A 10 -18.88 12.11 -10.00
C LEU A 10 -20.03 11.23 -9.51
N ALA A 11 -20.67 10.48 -10.40
CA ALA A 11 -21.67 9.48 -10.02
C ALA A 11 -21.09 8.08 -10.17
N LEU A 12 -21.03 7.33 -9.07
CA LEU A 12 -20.58 5.95 -9.06
C LEU A 12 -21.74 5.01 -9.35
N ILE A 13 -21.66 4.27 -10.46
CA ILE A 13 -22.69 3.35 -10.92
C ILE A 13 -22.05 1.99 -11.20
N SER A 14 -22.75 0.90 -10.89
CA SER A 14 -22.27 -0.45 -11.16
C SER A 14 -23.42 -1.41 -11.41
N HIS A 15 -23.15 -2.56 -12.04
CA HIS A 15 -24.00 -3.73 -11.88
C HIS A 15 -24.05 -4.17 -10.40
N THR A 16 -25.07 -4.91 -9.99
CA THR A 16 -25.14 -5.45 -8.62
C THR A 16 -23.91 -6.31 -8.32
N ASN A 17 -23.40 -6.22 -7.08
CA ASN A 17 -22.28 -7.02 -6.57
C ASN A 17 -20.86 -6.75 -7.16
N ASN A 18 -20.65 -5.68 -7.93
CA ASN A 18 -19.32 -5.32 -8.48
C ASN A 18 -18.39 -4.55 -7.51
N GLY A 19 -18.62 -4.62 -6.19
CA GLY A 19 -17.75 -3.98 -5.20
C GLY A 19 -17.83 -2.44 -5.14
N LYS A 20 -18.96 -1.84 -5.54
CA LYS A 20 -19.18 -0.38 -5.54
C LYS A 20 -18.87 0.31 -4.21
N THR A 21 -19.44 -0.18 -3.11
CA THR A 21 -19.23 0.40 -1.77
C THR A 21 -17.77 0.30 -1.32
N THR A 22 -17.13 -0.82 -1.67
CA THR A 22 -15.70 -1.04 -1.44
C THR A 22 -14.87 -0.01 -2.20
N LEU A 23 -15.14 0.20 -3.49
CA LEU A 23 -14.43 1.22 -4.27
C LEU A 23 -14.73 2.63 -3.78
N ALA A 24 -15.97 2.95 -3.41
CA ALA A 24 -16.34 4.27 -2.88
C ALA A 24 -15.52 4.59 -1.63
N ARG A 25 -15.49 3.68 -0.64
CA ARG A 25 -14.64 3.82 0.57
C ARG A 25 -13.17 3.95 0.22
N THR A 26 -12.73 3.15 -0.76
CA THR A 26 -11.35 3.18 -1.22
C THR A 26 -11.01 4.55 -1.77
N LEU A 27 -11.80 5.08 -2.72
CA LEU A 27 -11.64 6.41 -3.35
C LEU A 27 -11.59 7.54 -2.33
N ILE A 28 -12.47 7.52 -1.32
CA ILE A 28 -12.58 8.56 -0.28
C ILE A 28 -11.32 8.65 0.57
N GLY A 29 -10.57 7.56 0.79
CA GLY A 29 -9.28 7.65 1.46
C GLY A 29 -9.35 8.07 2.95
N SER A 30 -10.50 7.86 3.59
CA SER A 30 -10.68 7.95 5.04
C SER A 30 -11.72 6.91 5.45
N ASP A 31 -11.54 6.28 6.61
CA ASP A 31 -12.63 5.50 7.20
C ASP A 31 -13.86 6.41 7.31
N VAL A 32 -14.96 5.95 6.74
CA VAL A 32 -16.24 6.65 6.73
C VAL A 32 -16.74 6.70 8.17
N GLY A 33 -16.36 7.76 8.87
CA GLY A 33 -16.63 7.88 10.29
C GLY A 33 -15.99 9.08 10.96
N GLU A 34 -15.92 10.24 10.29
CA GLU A 34 -15.82 11.56 10.95
C GLU A 34 -16.10 12.68 9.94
N VAL A 35 -17.27 12.62 9.31
CA VAL A 35 -17.89 13.83 8.74
C VAL A 35 -19.05 14.18 9.65
N ARG A 36 -18.92 15.36 10.27
CA ARG A 36 -19.80 15.95 11.27
C ARG A 36 -21.28 15.77 10.94
N ASP A 37 -22.04 15.51 12.00
CA ASP A 37 -23.49 15.60 12.10
C ASP A 37 -24.10 16.64 11.14
N ALA A 38 -24.71 16.14 10.08
CA ALA A 38 -25.90 16.75 9.51
C ALA A 38 -27.03 15.73 9.72
N ALA A 39 -27.57 15.74 10.94
CA ALA A 39 -28.85 15.12 11.23
C ALA A 39 -29.90 15.74 10.29
N HIS A 40 -30.34 14.97 9.29
CA HIS A 40 -31.74 14.56 9.12
C HIS A 40 -32.02 14.04 7.69
N VAL A 41 -32.53 12.80 7.65
CA VAL A 41 -33.23 12.10 6.56
C VAL A 41 -32.38 11.24 5.60
N THR A 42 -32.17 10.02 6.05
CA THR A 42 -31.84 8.78 5.33
C THR A 42 -32.90 8.39 4.29
N VAL A 43 -32.86 8.93 3.05
CA VAL A 43 -33.54 8.33 1.86
C VAL A 43 -32.84 8.62 0.49
N LEU A 44 -31.87 9.54 0.40
CA LEU A 44 -31.23 9.93 -0.88
C LEU A 44 -29.71 9.74 -0.84
N SER A 45 -29.12 9.32 -1.96
CA SER A 45 -27.69 9.01 -2.16
C SER A 45 -26.76 9.97 -1.41
N GLU A 46 -25.87 9.45 -0.57
CA GLU A 46 -24.88 10.25 0.13
C GLU A 46 -23.79 10.72 -0.84
N ALA A 47 -23.44 12.00 -0.78
CA ALA A 47 -22.31 12.57 -1.50
C ALA A 47 -21.09 12.58 -0.58
N HIS A 48 -19.98 12.00 -1.03
CA HIS A 48 -18.73 11.97 -0.30
C HIS A 48 -17.72 12.91 -0.93
N THR A 49 -16.98 13.67 -0.13
CA THR A 49 -15.92 14.55 -0.66
C THR A 49 -14.67 13.72 -0.95
N LEU A 50 -14.20 13.73 -2.20
CA LEU A 50 -12.94 13.13 -2.62
C LEU A 50 -11.78 14.11 -2.45
N LEU A 51 -11.95 15.34 -2.95
CA LEU A 51 -10.96 16.41 -2.89
C LEU A 51 -11.66 17.71 -2.52
N ASN A 52 -10.97 18.56 -1.75
CA ASN A 52 -11.32 19.94 -1.53
C ASN A 52 -10.05 20.81 -1.50
N ASN A 53 -10.21 22.12 -1.63
CA ASN A 53 -9.14 23.09 -1.49
C ASN A 53 -9.54 24.26 -0.59
N ALA A 54 -8.60 25.17 -0.32
CA ALA A 54 -8.84 26.33 0.54
C ALA A 54 -9.79 27.37 -0.10
N GLU A 55 -9.88 27.35 -1.43
CA GLU A 55 -10.75 28.18 -2.26
C GLU A 55 -12.23 27.73 -2.20
N GLY A 56 -12.52 26.56 -1.61
CA GLY A 56 -13.86 26.02 -1.44
C GLY A 56 -14.36 25.18 -2.61
N ASP A 57 -13.51 24.88 -3.61
CA ASP A 57 -13.82 23.90 -4.65
C ASP A 57 -13.92 22.50 -4.04
N ALA A 58 -14.77 21.65 -4.61
CA ALA A 58 -14.95 20.28 -4.14
C ALA A 58 -15.19 19.30 -5.28
N LEU A 59 -14.50 18.15 -5.22
CA LEU A 59 -14.81 16.96 -6.01
C LEU A 59 -15.63 16.00 -5.15
N LEU A 60 -16.86 15.75 -5.56
CA LEU A 60 -17.83 14.92 -4.84
C LEU A 60 -18.07 13.60 -5.56
N LEU A 61 -18.19 12.52 -4.81
CA LEU A 61 -18.57 11.19 -5.28
C LEU A 61 -19.96 10.84 -4.74
N TRP A 62 -20.92 10.70 -5.64
CA TRP A 62 -22.26 10.24 -5.33
C TRP A 62 -22.33 8.72 -5.46
N ASP A 63 -22.62 8.04 -4.36
CA ASP A 63 -22.82 6.60 -4.39
C ASP A 63 -24.26 6.27 -4.81
N THR A 64 -24.45 5.79 -6.05
CA THR A 64 -25.80 5.47 -6.56
C THR A 64 -26.14 3.99 -6.35
N PRO A 65 -27.41 3.60 -6.13
CA PRO A 65 -27.80 2.19 -6.12
C PRO A 65 -27.41 1.48 -7.41
N GLY A 66 -27.02 0.21 -7.32
CA GLY A 66 -26.60 -0.57 -8.49
C GLY A 66 -27.74 -0.81 -9.49
N PHE A 67 -27.38 -1.03 -10.76
CA PHE A 67 -28.30 -1.50 -11.77
C PHE A 67 -28.72 -2.93 -11.44
N GLY A 68 -29.90 -3.09 -10.83
CA GLY A 68 -30.53 -4.39 -10.62
C GLY A 68 -31.00 -4.99 -11.95
N ASP A 69 -32.30 -5.04 -12.18
CA ASP A 69 -32.87 -5.46 -13.47
C ASP A 69 -32.74 -4.33 -14.51
N SER A 70 -31.55 -4.23 -15.11
CA SER A 70 -31.18 -3.20 -16.10
C SER A 70 -32.04 -3.27 -17.36
N ALA A 71 -32.47 -4.46 -17.78
CA ALA A 71 -33.38 -4.62 -18.92
C ALA A 71 -34.77 -4.03 -18.65
N ARG A 72 -35.34 -4.31 -17.47
CA ARG A 72 -36.61 -3.70 -17.03
C ARG A 72 -36.47 -2.20 -16.86
N LEU A 73 -35.36 -1.74 -16.27
CA LEU A 73 -35.07 -0.31 -16.09
C LEU A 73 -34.97 0.44 -17.41
N LEU A 74 -34.23 -0.10 -18.39
CA LEU A 74 -34.13 0.48 -19.72
C LEU A 74 -35.50 0.57 -20.40
N LYS A 75 -36.31 -0.50 -20.37
CA LYS A 75 -37.68 -0.49 -20.94
C LYS A 75 -38.54 0.60 -20.31
N ARG A 76 -38.37 0.86 -19.02
CA ARG A 76 -39.05 1.96 -18.31
C ARG A 76 -38.55 3.33 -18.73
N LEU A 77 -37.23 3.52 -18.82
CA LEU A 77 -36.64 4.81 -19.22
C LEU A 77 -36.96 5.16 -20.68
N ALA A 78 -36.98 4.18 -21.58
CA ALA A 78 -37.38 4.36 -22.98
C ALA A 78 -38.86 4.79 -23.13
N SER A 79 -39.70 4.46 -22.15
CA SER A 79 -41.13 4.81 -22.13
C SER A 79 -41.43 6.17 -21.47
N SER A 80 -40.39 6.93 -21.05
CA SER A 80 -40.53 8.17 -20.27
C SER A 80 -41.00 9.40 -21.07
N GLY A 81 -41.24 9.28 -22.38
CA GLY A 81 -41.74 10.36 -23.24
C GLY A 81 -43.19 10.82 -22.97
N ASN A 82 -43.90 10.22 -22.02
CA ASN A 82 -45.27 10.62 -21.64
C ASN A 82 -45.34 11.02 -20.14
N PRO A 83 -45.38 12.32 -19.80
CA PRO A 83 -45.22 12.83 -18.43
C PRO A 83 -46.26 12.32 -17.43
N ILE A 84 -47.53 12.24 -17.85
CA ILE A 84 -48.67 11.90 -16.97
C ILE A 84 -48.71 10.39 -16.69
N GLY A 85 -48.45 9.58 -17.72
CA GLY A 85 -48.35 8.13 -17.58
C GLY A 85 -47.13 7.69 -16.76
N TRP A 86 -46.09 8.53 -16.71
CA TRP A 86 -44.88 8.26 -15.94
C TRP A 86 -45.09 8.54 -14.44
N PHE A 87 -45.66 9.70 -14.06
CA PHE A 87 -45.93 10.07 -12.66
C PHE A 87 -46.87 9.09 -11.93
N LEU A 88 -47.99 8.68 -12.55
CA LEU A 88 -48.92 7.71 -11.96
C LEU A 88 -48.28 6.34 -11.70
N ARG A 89 -47.34 5.93 -12.57
CA ARG A 89 -46.60 4.67 -12.43
C ARG A 89 -45.44 4.78 -11.45
N GLU A 90 -44.79 5.93 -11.36
CA GLU A 90 -43.79 6.24 -10.34
C GLU A 90 -44.37 6.10 -8.91
N VAL A 91 -45.60 6.58 -8.71
CA VAL A 91 -46.34 6.39 -7.45
C VAL A 91 -46.65 4.91 -7.20
N LEU A 92 -47.13 4.17 -8.21
CA LEU A 92 -47.37 2.72 -8.10
C LEU A 92 -46.10 1.92 -7.78
N ASP A 93 -44.98 2.28 -8.40
CA ASP A 93 -43.69 1.62 -8.20
C ASP A 93 -43.07 1.92 -6.83
N ARG A 94 -43.25 3.16 -6.33
CA ARG A 94 -42.89 3.51 -4.94
C ARG A 94 -43.57 2.59 -3.93
N TYR A 95 -44.79 2.14 -4.22
CA TYR A 95 -45.57 1.24 -3.36
C TYR A 95 -45.36 -0.26 -3.65
N ARG A 96 -45.14 -0.68 -4.91
CA ARG A 96 -44.94 -2.11 -5.28
C ARG A 96 -43.49 -2.59 -5.26
N ASP A 97 -42.53 -1.73 -5.56
CA ASP A 97 -41.13 -2.09 -5.79
C ASP A 97 -40.21 -0.92 -5.41
N ARG A 98 -40.14 -0.65 -4.11
CA ARG A 98 -39.37 0.46 -3.51
C ARG A 98 -37.89 0.47 -3.93
N PRO A 99 -37.17 -0.68 -3.99
CA PRO A 99 -35.78 -0.71 -4.48
C PRO A 99 -35.63 -0.23 -5.93
N PHE A 100 -36.56 -0.64 -6.80
CA PHE A 100 -36.57 -0.21 -8.20
C PHE A 100 -36.90 1.29 -8.34
N TRP A 101 -37.81 1.83 -7.51
CA TRP A 101 -38.10 3.27 -7.48
C TRP A 101 -36.88 4.10 -7.03
N LEU A 102 -36.18 3.68 -5.98
CA LEU A 102 -34.95 4.35 -5.52
C LEU A 102 -33.87 4.38 -6.60
N SER A 103 -33.72 3.29 -7.35
CA SER A 103 -32.76 3.19 -8.46
C SER A 103 -33.07 4.21 -9.58
N GLN A 104 -34.36 4.42 -9.89
CA GLN A 104 -34.77 5.44 -10.86
C GLN A 104 -34.49 6.87 -10.39
N GLN A 105 -34.77 7.17 -9.10
CA GLN A 105 -34.50 8.50 -8.56
C GLN A 105 -33.01 8.82 -8.54
N ALA A 106 -32.18 7.84 -8.15
CA ALA A 106 -30.74 8.02 -8.16
C ALA A 106 -30.17 8.24 -9.57
N LEU A 107 -30.69 7.55 -10.59
CA LEU A 107 -30.29 7.79 -11.98
C LEU A 107 -30.70 9.17 -12.49
N ARG A 108 -31.86 9.68 -12.07
CA ARG A 108 -32.27 11.05 -12.39
C ARG A 108 -31.38 12.07 -11.70
N ALA A 109 -31.08 11.87 -10.42
CA ALA A 109 -30.13 12.71 -9.69
C ALA A 109 -28.75 12.70 -10.36
N ALA A 110 -28.25 11.53 -10.78
CA ALA A 110 -27.00 11.41 -11.52
C ALA A 110 -27.07 12.14 -12.88
N ARG A 111 -28.18 12.02 -13.61
CA ARG A 111 -28.38 12.73 -14.89
C ARG A 111 -28.35 14.25 -14.71
N ASP A 112 -29.00 14.75 -13.68
CA ASP A 112 -29.18 16.19 -13.51
C ASP A 112 -27.94 16.84 -12.86
N ALA A 113 -27.28 16.14 -11.91
CA ALA A 113 -26.20 16.69 -11.10
C ALA A 113 -24.79 16.26 -11.54
N ALA A 114 -24.59 15.05 -12.06
CA ALA A 114 -23.24 14.54 -12.33
C ALA A 114 -22.59 15.24 -13.53
N ASP A 115 -21.29 15.46 -13.43
CA ASP A 115 -20.42 15.90 -14.53
C ASP A 115 -19.83 14.71 -15.26
N VAL A 116 -19.47 13.65 -14.52
CA VAL A 116 -18.87 12.42 -15.04
C VAL A 116 -19.51 11.21 -14.34
N VAL A 117 -19.74 10.15 -15.10
CA VAL A 117 -20.20 8.87 -14.57
C VAL A 117 -19.03 7.90 -14.47
N LEU A 118 -18.83 7.32 -13.29
CA LEU A 118 -17.89 6.25 -13.03
C LEU A 118 -18.65 4.93 -13.10
N TYR A 119 -18.38 4.10 -14.11
CA TYR A 119 -19.07 2.83 -14.29
C TYR A 119 -18.16 1.64 -13.95
N LEU A 120 -18.54 0.85 -12.96
CA LEU A 120 -17.74 -0.29 -12.48
C LEU A 120 -18.14 -1.60 -13.14
N VAL A 121 -17.13 -2.28 -13.65
CA VAL A 121 -17.25 -3.63 -14.19
C VAL A 121 -16.31 -4.58 -13.44
N ASN A 122 -16.73 -5.83 -13.33
CA ASN A 122 -15.88 -6.91 -12.85
C ASN A 122 -14.94 -7.33 -14.00
N SER A 123 -13.65 -7.08 -13.84
CA SER A 123 -12.67 -7.26 -14.92
C SER A 123 -12.40 -8.74 -15.26
N SER A 124 -12.64 -9.63 -14.29
CA SER A 124 -12.49 -11.09 -14.43
C SER A 124 -13.47 -11.70 -15.43
N GLU A 125 -14.60 -11.04 -15.68
CA GLU A 125 -15.58 -11.46 -16.69
C GLU A 125 -15.09 -11.17 -18.11
N ALA A 126 -15.56 -11.97 -19.08
CA ALA A 126 -15.39 -11.64 -20.48
C ALA A 126 -16.49 -10.65 -20.89
N PRO A 127 -16.14 -9.46 -21.44
CA PRO A 127 -17.15 -8.44 -21.75
C PRO A 127 -18.19 -8.89 -22.80
N LYS A 128 -17.85 -9.87 -23.63
CA LYS A 128 -18.79 -10.45 -24.61
C LYS A 128 -19.86 -11.35 -23.96
N ASP A 129 -19.54 -11.95 -22.82
CA ASP A 129 -20.40 -12.89 -22.11
C ASP A 129 -21.23 -12.18 -21.02
N ALA A 130 -20.87 -10.95 -20.68
CA ALA A 130 -21.59 -10.08 -19.75
C ALA A 130 -22.88 -9.52 -20.38
N GLY A 131 -23.96 -10.33 -20.36
CA GLY A 131 -25.26 -9.98 -20.95
C GLY A 131 -25.93 -8.71 -20.38
N TYR A 132 -25.48 -8.23 -19.22
CA TYR A 132 -25.95 -6.97 -18.63
C TYR A 132 -25.34 -5.71 -19.26
N LEU A 133 -24.18 -5.81 -19.93
CA LEU A 133 -23.48 -4.64 -20.47
C LEU A 133 -24.29 -3.90 -21.54
N PRO A 134 -24.84 -4.54 -22.59
CA PRO A 134 -25.58 -3.82 -23.63
C PRO A 134 -26.79 -3.01 -23.11
N PRO A 135 -27.69 -3.54 -22.24
CA PRO A 135 -28.77 -2.74 -21.70
C PRO A 135 -28.29 -1.64 -20.76
N GLU A 136 -27.23 -1.85 -19.98
CA GLU A 136 -26.67 -0.82 -19.09
C GLU A 136 -26.01 0.31 -19.87
N MET A 137 -25.29 0.02 -20.95
CA MET A 137 -24.72 1.05 -21.84
C MET A 137 -25.79 1.97 -22.41
N LYS A 138 -26.96 1.43 -22.78
CA LYS A 138 -28.09 2.26 -23.23
C LYS A 138 -28.66 3.15 -22.14
N ILE A 139 -28.63 2.71 -20.88
CA ILE A 139 -29.01 3.55 -19.74
C ILE A 139 -27.99 4.67 -19.54
N LEU A 140 -26.70 4.36 -19.66
CA LEU A 140 -25.63 5.35 -19.57
C LEU A 140 -25.71 6.38 -20.71
N GLU A 141 -26.00 5.95 -21.94
CA GLU A 141 -26.27 6.85 -23.08
C GLU A 141 -27.46 7.77 -22.79
N TRP A 142 -28.52 7.26 -22.15
CA TRP A 142 -29.66 8.07 -21.73
C TRP A 142 -29.31 9.13 -20.66
N LEU A 143 -28.30 8.87 -19.81
CA LEU A 143 -27.80 9.88 -18.88
C LEU A 143 -27.14 11.06 -19.60
N GLY A 144 -26.59 10.85 -20.80
CA GLY A 144 -25.97 11.90 -21.59
C GLY A 144 -24.72 12.53 -20.95
N LYS A 145 -24.05 11.79 -20.06
CA LYS A 145 -22.81 12.20 -19.38
C LYS A 145 -21.61 11.40 -19.89
N PRO A 146 -20.39 11.96 -19.89
CA PRO A 146 -19.20 11.19 -20.19
C PRO A 146 -19.02 10.06 -19.16
N VAL A 147 -18.71 8.86 -19.65
CA VAL A 147 -18.50 7.67 -18.81
C VAL A 147 -17.02 7.30 -18.78
N LEU A 148 -16.48 7.20 -17.57
CA LEU A 148 -15.21 6.54 -17.27
C LEU A 148 -15.50 5.13 -16.75
N VAL A 149 -15.08 4.10 -17.48
CA VAL A 149 -15.23 2.71 -17.04
C VAL A 149 -14.04 2.31 -16.17
N LEU A 150 -14.33 1.76 -15.00
CA LEU A 150 -13.35 1.32 -14.01
C LEU A 150 -13.39 -0.20 -13.92
N LEU A 151 -12.27 -0.85 -14.27
CA LEU A 151 -12.08 -2.29 -14.13
C LEU A 151 -11.77 -2.59 -12.66
N ASN A 152 -12.67 -3.30 -11.99
CA ASN A 152 -12.55 -3.70 -10.59
C ASN A 152 -12.46 -5.23 -10.45
N GLN A 153 -12.03 -5.73 -9.29
CA GLN A 153 -11.86 -7.18 -9.05
C GLN A 153 -10.84 -7.83 -10.01
N MET A 154 -9.70 -7.17 -10.21
CA MET A 154 -8.64 -7.61 -11.12
C MET A 154 -7.85 -8.81 -10.60
N GLY A 155 -8.14 -9.26 -9.38
CA GLY A 155 -7.44 -10.36 -8.71
C GLY A 155 -6.11 -9.90 -8.12
N PRO A 156 -5.22 -10.84 -7.74
CA PRO A 156 -3.88 -10.48 -7.28
C PRO A 156 -3.12 -9.75 -8.39
N PRO A 157 -2.19 -8.83 -8.05
CA PRO A 157 -1.38 -8.15 -9.06
C PRO A 157 -0.63 -9.17 -9.92
N ARG A 158 -0.70 -9.00 -11.23
CA ARG A 158 -0.13 -9.93 -12.22
C ARG A 158 1.00 -9.26 -12.99
N PRO A 159 1.85 -10.04 -13.68
CA PRO A 159 2.83 -9.47 -14.59
C PRO A 159 2.16 -8.50 -15.58
N GLN A 160 2.86 -7.40 -15.86
CA GLN A 160 2.30 -6.26 -16.60
C GLN A 160 1.64 -6.62 -17.94
N HIS A 161 2.20 -7.58 -18.67
CA HIS A 161 1.69 -7.99 -19.98
C HIS A 161 0.29 -8.61 -19.90
N GLU A 162 -0.03 -9.31 -18.81
CA GLU A 162 -1.36 -9.90 -18.60
C GLU A 162 -2.40 -8.83 -18.28
N GLU A 163 -2.05 -7.90 -17.38
CA GLU A 163 -2.92 -6.78 -17.02
C GLU A 163 -3.22 -5.88 -18.23
N GLN A 164 -2.21 -5.61 -19.06
CA GLN A 164 -2.39 -4.86 -20.30
C GLN A 164 -3.28 -5.58 -21.31
N ALA A 165 -3.16 -6.91 -21.45
CA ALA A 165 -4.00 -7.69 -22.35
C ALA A 165 -5.48 -7.66 -21.90
N GLU A 166 -5.73 -7.75 -20.59
CA GLU A 166 -7.07 -7.65 -20.02
C GLU A 166 -7.68 -6.26 -20.24
N LEU A 167 -6.92 -5.19 -19.97
CA LEU A 167 -7.33 -3.82 -20.24
C LEU A 167 -7.62 -3.60 -21.73
N ALA A 168 -6.76 -4.10 -22.62
CA ALA A 168 -6.94 -3.98 -24.07
C ALA A 168 -8.22 -4.67 -24.55
N ARG A 169 -8.52 -5.86 -24.01
CA ARG A 169 -9.76 -6.60 -24.30
C ARG A 169 -11.01 -5.80 -23.93
N TRP A 170 -11.02 -5.20 -22.73
CA TRP A 170 -12.12 -4.34 -22.28
C TRP A 170 -12.24 -3.06 -23.10
N LYS A 171 -11.12 -2.37 -23.39
CA LYS A 171 -11.08 -1.20 -24.26
C LYS A 171 -11.66 -1.50 -25.64
N GLN A 172 -11.22 -2.58 -26.27
CA GLN A 172 -11.68 -2.97 -27.60
C GLN A 172 -13.19 -3.24 -27.64
N TYR A 173 -13.73 -3.93 -26.64
CA TYR A 173 -15.17 -4.19 -26.59
C TYR A 173 -15.98 -2.91 -26.36
N LEU A 174 -15.51 -2.02 -25.48
CA LEU A 174 -16.27 -0.82 -25.09
C LEU A 174 -16.19 0.32 -26.11
N GLN A 175 -15.24 0.29 -27.06
CA GLN A 175 -15.12 1.27 -28.16
C GLN A 175 -16.40 1.45 -28.99
N GLN A 176 -17.27 0.43 -29.03
CA GLN A 176 -18.54 0.51 -29.75
C GLN A 176 -19.56 1.48 -29.10
N PHE A 177 -19.35 1.87 -27.84
CA PHE A 177 -20.27 2.73 -27.10
C PHE A 177 -19.70 4.15 -26.96
N ALA A 178 -20.24 5.10 -27.73
CA ALA A 178 -19.71 6.48 -27.79
C ALA A 178 -19.76 7.24 -26.45
N VAL A 179 -20.59 6.79 -25.50
CA VAL A 179 -20.68 7.37 -24.16
C VAL A 179 -19.43 7.08 -23.32
N VAL A 180 -18.74 5.97 -23.59
CA VAL A 180 -17.50 5.58 -22.93
C VAL A 180 -16.36 6.43 -23.46
N ARG A 181 -15.76 7.23 -22.58
CA ARG A 181 -14.66 8.14 -22.93
C ARG A 181 -13.30 7.53 -22.67
N GLU A 182 -13.18 6.74 -21.61
CA GLU A 182 -11.95 6.06 -21.24
C GLU A 182 -12.27 4.80 -20.42
N VAL A 183 -11.35 3.84 -20.43
CA VAL A 183 -11.41 2.62 -19.60
C VAL A 183 -10.09 2.52 -18.84
N LEU A 184 -10.16 2.43 -17.51
CA LEU A 184 -8.97 2.38 -16.67
C LEU A 184 -9.02 1.18 -15.71
N PRO A 185 -7.85 0.58 -15.41
CA PRO A 185 -7.71 -0.30 -14.27
C PRO A 185 -7.82 0.55 -12.99
N LEU A 186 -8.80 0.25 -12.15
CA LEU A 186 -8.89 0.86 -10.83
C LEU A 186 -9.54 -0.13 -9.87
N ASP A 187 -8.71 -1.05 -9.39
CA ASP A 187 -9.14 -2.01 -8.40
C ASP A 187 -9.24 -1.34 -7.02
N ALA A 188 -10.37 -1.55 -6.35
CA ALA A 188 -10.55 -1.16 -4.97
C ALA A 188 -9.57 -1.87 -4.02
N PHE A 189 -9.02 -3.02 -4.45
CA PHE A 189 -8.17 -3.89 -3.65
C PHE A 189 -6.67 -3.59 -3.81
N ALA A 190 -6.17 -3.27 -5.01
CA ALA A 190 -4.74 -3.03 -5.28
C ALA A 190 -4.39 -1.54 -5.50
N ARG A 191 -5.15 -0.61 -4.90
CA ARG A 191 -5.02 0.84 -5.16
C ARG A 191 -3.66 1.36 -4.71
N CYS A 192 -2.95 2.01 -5.62
CA CYS A 192 -1.77 2.81 -5.29
C CYS A 192 -1.93 4.24 -5.81
N TRP A 193 -1.21 5.16 -5.17
CA TRP A 193 -1.30 6.58 -5.50
C TRP A 193 -0.84 6.90 -6.93
N VAL A 194 -0.05 6.02 -7.56
CA VAL A 194 0.37 6.14 -8.97
C VAL A 194 -0.83 5.96 -9.91
N HIS A 195 -1.67 4.95 -9.67
CA HIS A 195 -2.90 4.73 -10.43
C HIS A 195 -3.97 5.81 -10.19
N GLU A 196 -4.04 6.35 -8.97
CA GLU A 196 -4.94 7.47 -8.65
C GLU A 196 -4.70 8.69 -9.52
N ARG A 197 -3.43 8.98 -9.85
CA ARG A 197 -3.08 10.10 -10.73
C ARG A 197 -3.77 9.95 -12.09
N VAL A 198 -3.69 8.76 -12.68
CA VAL A 198 -4.27 8.43 -13.99
C VAL A 198 -5.78 8.62 -13.97
N PHE A 199 -6.42 8.20 -12.88
CA PHE A 199 -7.85 8.41 -12.66
C PHE A 199 -8.21 9.91 -12.67
N TYR A 200 -7.49 10.74 -11.90
CA TYR A 200 -7.76 12.17 -11.86
C TYR A 200 -7.45 12.88 -13.20
N GLU A 201 -6.38 12.47 -13.90
CA GLU A 201 -6.08 12.98 -15.25
C GLU A 201 -7.18 12.63 -16.26
N ALA A 202 -7.71 11.40 -16.22
CA ALA A 202 -8.81 11.00 -17.09
C ALA A 202 -10.10 11.78 -16.80
N VAL A 203 -10.43 12.01 -15.52
CA VAL A 203 -11.59 12.84 -15.15
C VAL A 203 -11.43 14.26 -15.70
N ARG A 204 -10.24 14.87 -15.62
CA ARG A 204 -9.98 16.21 -16.17
C ARG A 204 -10.38 16.32 -17.64
N GLY A 205 -10.03 15.31 -18.45
CA GLY A 205 -10.33 15.27 -19.89
C GLY A 205 -11.83 15.17 -20.22
N MET A 206 -12.66 14.79 -19.25
CA MET A 206 -14.10 14.63 -19.40
C MET A 206 -14.91 15.85 -18.92
N LEU A 207 -14.27 16.80 -18.26
CA LEU A 207 -14.96 17.96 -17.68
C LEU A 207 -15.15 19.10 -18.69
N PRO A 208 -16.29 19.82 -18.61
CA PRO A 208 -16.52 21.02 -19.42
C PRO A 208 -15.52 22.12 -19.06
N ALA A 209 -15.20 22.99 -20.02
CA ALA A 209 -14.20 24.06 -19.86
C ALA A 209 -14.45 24.95 -18.64
N SER A 210 -15.71 25.21 -18.29
CA SER A 210 -16.09 26.00 -17.11
C SER A 210 -15.61 25.40 -15.78
N LYS A 211 -15.43 24.08 -15.69
CA LYS A 211 -15.00 23.38 -14.47
C LYS A 211 -13.51 23.04 -14.42
N GLN A 212 -12.80 23.21 -15.53
CA GLN A 212 -11.41 22.77 -15.64
C GLN A 212 -10.46 23.54 -14.72
N LEU A 213 -10.69 24.84 -14.47
CA LEU A 213 -9.82 25.64 -13.60
C LEU A 213 -9.94 25.21 -12.13
N ALA A 214 -11.17 25.04 -11.64
CA ALA A 214 -11.41 24.53 -10.28
C ALA A 214 -10.84 23.12 -10.11
N TYR A 215 -11.04 22.24 -11.10
CA TYR A 215 -10.47 20.90 -11.09
C TYR A 215 -8.94 20.91 -11.03
N GLN A 216 -8.28 21.82 -11.76
CA GLN A 216 -6.82 21.96 -11.73
C GLN A 216 -6.31 22.33 -10.34
N ARG A 217 -7.00 23.22 -9.62
CA ARG A 217 -6.64 23.58 -8.24
C ARG A 217 -6.79 22.38 -7.29
N LEU A 218 -7.89 21.63 -7.43
CA LEU A 218 -8.13 20.40 -6.66
C LEU A 218 -7.04 19.35 -6.92
N PHE A 219 -6.69 19.14 -8.19
CA PHE A 219 -5.66 18.18 -8.58
C PHE A 219 -4.27 18.60 -8.08
N ALA A 220 -3.91 19.88 -8.19
CA ALA A 220 -2.65 20.39 -7.67
C ALA A 220 -2.54 20.24 -6.14
N ALA A 221 -3.65 20.44 -5.41
CA ALA A 221 -3.68 20.20 -3.97
C ALA A 221 -3.46 18.71 -3.64
N TRP A 222 -4.07 17.80 -4.39
CA TRP A 222 -3.83 16.36 -4.27
C TRP A 222 -2.37 15.99 -4.58
N GLU A 223 -1.79 16.51 -5.67
CA GLU A 223 -0.40 16.25 -6.06
C GLU A 223 0.57 16.70 -4.96
N LYS A 224 0.38 17.91 -4.42
CA LYS A 224 1.17 18.44 -3.32
C LYS A 224 1.08 17.55 -2.08
N ASN A 225 -0.13 17.16 -1.68
CA ASN A 225 -0.33 16.30 -0.51
C ASN A 225 0.32 14.93 -0.69
N ASN A 226 0.28 14.36 -1.89
CA ASN A 226 0.93 13.09 -2.20
C ASN A 226 2.45 13.20 -2.21
N ALA A 227 3.02 14.26 -2.80
CA ALA A 227 4.46 14.50 -2.80
C ALA A 227 4.99 14.67 -1.37
N GLN A 228 4.28 15.42 -0.52
CA GLN A 228 4.62 15.57 0.90
C GLN A 228 4.59 14.24 1.65
N ARG A 229 3.52 13.46 1.48
CA ARG A 229 3.38 12.13 2.11
C ARG A 229 4.49 11.17 1.66
N PHE A 230 4.83 11.21 0.37
CA PHE A 230 5.93 10.42 -0.20
C PHE A 230 7.26 10.80 0.46
N ALA A 231 7.62 12.09 0.46
CA ALA A 231 8.85 12.58 1.08
C ALA A 231 8.94 12.24 2.58
N GLN A 232 7.84 12.36 3.32
CA GLN A 232 7.77 11.98 4.73
C GLN A 232 7.94 10.47 4.93
N SER A 233 7.33 9.65 4.07
CA SER A 233 7.50 8.18 4.10
C SER A 233 8.96 7.79 3.90
N LEU A 234 9.64 8.38 2.91
CA LEU A 234 11.06 8.13 2.65
C LEU A 234 11.95 8.59 3.81
N SER A 235 11.60 9.71 4.44
CA SER A 235 12.32 10.22 5.61
C SER A 235 12.23 9.27 6.80
N LEU A 236 11.07 8.64 7.04
CA LEU A 236 10.92 7.61 8.08
C LEU A 236 11.80 6.38 7.83
N LEU A 237 11.82 5.89 6.57
CA LEU A 237 12.67 4.76 6.20
C LEU A 237 14.17 5.10 6.34
N ALA A 238 14.55 6.31 5.92
CA ALA A 238 15.93 6.79 6.01
C ALA A 238 16.38 6.94 7.46
N GLN A 239 15.53 7.49 8.34
CA GLN A 239 15.84 7.61 9.76
C GLN A 239 16.10 6.24 10.40
N GLN A 240 15.24 5.25 10.10
CA GLN A 240 15.43 3.90 10.61
C GLN A 240 16.76 3.25 10.15
N LEU A 241 17.12 3.44 8.87
CA LEU A 241 18.38 2.93 8.34
C LEU A 241 19.59 3.63 8.95
N LEU A 242 19.50 4.96 9.15
CA LEU A 242 20.54 5.73 9.82
C LEU A 242 20.76 5.24 11.26
N ASP A 243 19.68 5.08 12.02
CA ASP A 243 19.71 4.60 13.39
C ASP A 243 20.29 3.18 13.45
N ALA A 244 19.82 2.27 12.59
CA ALA A 244 20.33 0.89 12.51
C ALA A 244 21.82 0.82 12.13
N THR A 245 22.27 1.67 11.21
CA THR A 245 23.67 1.72 10.77
C THR A 245 24.61 2.16 11.88
N ARG A 246 24.14 3.10 12.71
CA ARG A 246 24.92 3.71 13.80
C ARG A 246 24.77 2.95 15.13
N ASP A 247 23.76 2.11 15.29
CA ASP A 247 23.54 1.35 16.51
C ASP A 247 24.65 0.32 16.74
N ARG A 248 25.18 0.32 17.98
CA ARG A 248 26.20 -0.61 18.45
C ARG A 248 25.88 -0.99 19.89
N GLN A 249 26.05 -2.27 20.21
CA GLN A 249 25.95 -2.76 21.57
C GLN A 249 27.33 -3.16 22.09
N LEU A 250 27.75 -2.54 23.19
CA LEU A 250 28.95 -2.94 23.90
C LEU A 250 28.72 -4.31 24.55
N VAL A 251 29.72 -5.19 24.44
CA VAL A 251 29.76 -6.48 25.14
C VAL A 251 30.46 -6.26 26.47
N ASP A 252 29.79 -6.62 27.57
CA ASP A 252 30.35 -6.48 28.91
C ASP A 252 31.72 -7.14 29.02
N VAL A 253 32.71 -6.35 29.46
CA VAL A 253 34.07 -6.83 29.68
C VAL A 253 34.14 -7.40 31.09
N GLU A 254 34.44 -8.69 31.18
CA GLU A 254 34.79 -9.32 32.45
C GLU A 254 36.06 -8.65 33.01
N GLN A 255 36.05 -8.23 34.28
CA GLN A 255 37.27 -7.77 34.95
C GLN A 255 38.28 -8.93 34.89
N ARG A 256 39.37 -8.75 34.14
CA ARG A 256 40.37 -9.80 33.91
C ARG A 256 41.04 -10.17 35.23
N SER A 257 40.52 -11.18 35.92
CA SER A 257 41.24 -11.91 36.95
C SER A 257 42.29 -12.80 36.29
N VAL A 258 43.53 -12.79 36.81
CA VAL A 258 44.64 -13.64 36.34
C VAL A 258 44.24 -15.13 36.34
N LEU A 259 43.37 -15.51 37.27
CA LEU A 259 42.82 -16.87 37.38
C LEU A 259 41.85 -17.22 36.23
N GLY A 260 41.03 -16.26 35.79
CA GLY A 260 40.09 -16.43 34.69
C GLY A 260 40.77 -16.55 33.32
N ALA A 261 41.91 -15.87 33.12
CA ALA A 261 42.71 -15.99 31.90
C ALA A 261 43.35 -17.39 31.75
N ALA A 262 43.78 -18.00 32.85
CA ALA A 262 44.33 -19.36 32.86
C ALA A 262 43.24 -20.44 32.61
N LEU A 263 42.03 -20.25 33.14
CA LEU A 263 40.89 -21.14 32.92
C LEU A 263 40.40 -21.14 31.45
N LYS A 264 40.46 -19.98 30.76
CA LYS A 264 40.10 -19.86 29.34
C LYS A 264 41.02 -20.66 28.40
N LEU A 265 42.30 -20.83 28.74
CA LEU A 265 43.25 -21.65 27.97
C LEU A 265 42.89 -23.14 27.97
N VAL A 266 42.15 -23.61 28.99
CA VAL A 266 41.69 -25.00 29.13
C VAL A 266 40.25 -25.18 28.61
N GLY A 267 39.67 -24.14 27.99
CA GLY A 267 38.32 -24.17 27.41
C GLY A 267 37.18 -23.92 28.41
N VAL A 268 37.48 -23.70 29.69
CA VAL A 268 36.51 -23.36 30.74
C VAL A 268 36.20 -21.86 30.64
N GLY A 269 34.93 -21.49 30.45
CA GLY A 269 34.48 -20.09 30.32
C GLY A 269 34.03 -19.65 28.91
N LYS A 270 34.27 -20.46 27.86
CA LYS A 270 33.78 -20.18 26.49
C LYS A 270 32.24 -20.01 26.43
N GLY A 271 31.51 -20.72 27.29
CA GLY A 271 30.06 -20.61 27.40
C GLY A 271 29.56 -19.28 27.96
N GLU A 272 30.33 -18.63 28.84
CA GLU A 272 29.95 -17.33 29.43
C GLU A 272 30.25 -16.17 28.50
N ASP A 273 31.38 -16.21 27.78
CA ASP A 273 31.68 -15.26 26.70
C ASP A 273 30.59 -15.30 25.63
N ARG A 274 30.17 -16.51 25.22
CA ARG A 274 29.08 -16.70 24.27
C ARG A 274 27.75 -16.14 24.80
N LYS A 275 27.40 -16.41 26.06
CA LYS A 275 26.19 -15.84 26.70
C LYS A 275 26.22 -14.31 26.76
N ARG A 276 27.38 -13.69 26.99
CA ARG A 276 27.51 -12.21 26.98
C ARG A 276 27.31 -11.63 25.59
N GLN A 277 27.89 -12.25 24.57
CA GLN A 277 27.67 -11.88 23.17
C GLN A 277 26.20 -12.06 22.76
N GLU A 278 25.58 -13.19 23.13
CA GLU A 278 24.14 -13.45 22.91
C GLU A 278 23.26 -12.38 23.57
N ARG A 279 23.57 -11.93 24.79
CA ARG A 279 22.82 -10.84 25.45
C ARG A 279 22.95 -9.52 24.70
N ALA A 280 24.18 -9.11 24.35
CA ALA A 280 24.42 -7.90 23.58
C ALA A 280 23.68 -7.95 22.23
N MET A 281 23.67 -9.13 21.60
CA MET A 281 22.92 -9.38 20.38
C MET A 281 21.42 -9.16 20.54
N ASN A 282 20.84 -9.78 21.57
CA ASN A 282 19.42 -9.68 21.86
C ASN A 282 19.00 -8.25 22.16
N THR A 283 19.84 -7.46 22.83
CA THR A 283 19.58 -6.04 23.08
C THR A 283 19.57 -5.22 21.78
N LEU A 284 20.55 -5.43 20.89
CA LEU A 284 20.62 -4.74 19.60
C LEU A 284 19.40 -5.09 18.72
N VAL A 285 19.04 -6.37 18.65
CA VAL A 285 17.86 -6.85 17.93
C VAL A 285 16.56 -6.30 18.52
N ALA A 286 16.44 -6.23 19.85
CA ALA A 286 15.25 -5.67 20.50
C ALA A 286 15.04 -4.19 20.15
N ARG A 287 16.12 -3.38 20.14
CA ARG A 287 16.05 -1.98 19.69
C ARG A 287 15.66 -1.87 18.22
N LEU A 288 16.25 -2.69 17.37
CA LEU A 288 15.91 -2.72 15.94
C LEU A 288 14.43 -3.05 15.72
N ASN A 289 13.88 -4.06 16.42
CA ASN A 289 12.47 -4.44 16.29
C ASN A 289 11.53 -3.32 16.75
N LEU A 290 11.88 -2.59 17.81
CA LEU A 290 11.14 -1.39 18.22
C LEU A 290 11.17 -0.32 17.13
N GLY A 291 12.32 -0.07 16.52
CA GLY A 291 12.47 0.84 15.38
C GLY A 291 11.62 0.43 14.17
N ILE A 292 11.64 -0.85 13.79
CA ILE A 292 10.78 -1.40 12.71
C ILE A 292 9.30 -1.15 13.02
N GLY A 293 8.87 -1.42 14.26
CA GLY A 293 7.49 -1.18 14.70
C GLY A 293 7.10 0.29 14.60
N GLN A 294 7.93 1.19 15.11
CA GLN A 294 7.71 2.64 15.07
C GLN A 294 7.62 3.18 13.63
N THR A 295 8.54 2.77 12.74
CA THR A 295 8.50 3.15 11.33
C THR A 295 7.23 2.66 10.65
N THR A 296 6.79 1.42 10.95
CA THR A 296 5.56 0.85 10.38
C THR A 296 4.33 1.64 10.81
N VAL A 297 4.22 1.96 12.10
CA VAL A 297 3.12 2.80 12.64
C VAL A 297 3.16 4.20 12.03
N GLY A 298 4.34 4.81 11.89
CA GLY A 298 4.52 6.10 11.23
C GLY A 298 4.05 6.08 9.78
N LEU A 299 4.40 5.04 9.01
CA LEU A 299 3.92 4.86 7.64
C LEU A 299 2.39 4.71 7.61
N LEU A 300 1.80 3.85 8.45
CA LEU A 300 0.35 3.69 8.52
C LEU A 300 -0.37 5.01 8.81
N ALA A 301 0.14 5.79 9.77
CA ALA A 301 -0.40 7.10 10.12
C ALA A 301 -0.32 8.10 8.94
N LEU A 302 0.82 8.19 8.25
CA LEU A 302 0.99 9.05 7.06
C LEU A 302 -0.01 8.69 5.96
N HIS A 303 -0.33 7.40 5.82
CA HIS A 303 -1.27 6.90 4.83
C HIS A 303 -2.72 6.86 5.32
N LYS A 304 -3.01 7.35 6.53
CA LYS A 304 -4.34 7.34 7.17
C LYS A 304 -4.94 5.93 7.24
N LEU A 305 -4.13 4.97 7.68
CA LEU A 305 -4.50 3.59 7.91
C LEU A 305 -4.43 3.28 9.41
N ASP A 306 -5.21 2.30 9.87
CA ASP A 306 -5.22 1.91 11.28
C ASP A 306 -3.84 1.39 11.71
N ALA A 307 -3.27 2.03 12.74
CA ALA A 307 -1.99 1.64 13.33
C ALA A 307 -2.03 0.22 13.94
N SER A 308 -3.21 -0.29 14.30
CA SER A 308 -3.38 -1.65 14.82
C SER A 308 -3.01 -2.75 13.81
N GLU A 309 -2.93 -2.42 12.52
CA GLU A 309 -2.54 -3.34 11.46
C GLU A 309 -1.02 -3.52 11.33
N ALA A 310 -0.20 -2.76 12.07
CA ALA A 310 1.26 -2.83 11.99
C ALA A 310 1.85 -4.24 12.19
N PRO A 311 1.40 -5.07 13.16
CA PRO A 311 1.92 -6.43 13.35
C PRO A 311 1.65 -7.32 12.13
N LYS A 312 0.48 -7.18 11.49
CA LYS A 312 0.12 -7.95 10.29
C LYS A 312 0.99 -7.57 9.09
N ILE A 313 1.27 -6.29 8.90
CA ILE A 313 2.19 -5.82 7.84
C ILE A 313 3.60 -6.33 8.09
N ASN A 314 4.08 -6.27 9.34
CA ASN A 314 5.39 -6.81 9.72
C ASN A 314 5.49 -8.31 9.42
N ALA A 315 4.52 -9.09 9.89
CA ALA A 315 4.44 -10.54 9.66
C ALA A 315 4.46 -10.89 8.16
N ARG A 316 3.79 -10.12 7.30
CA ARG A 316 3.79 -10.39 5.86
C ARG A 316 5.08 -10.03 5.16
N VAL A 317 5.68 -8.89 5.49
CA VAL A 317 6.98 -8.54 4.93
C VAL A 317 8.01 -9.61 5.31
N SER A 318 7.83 -10.25 6.45
CA SER A 318 8.66 -11.39 6.88
C SER A 318 8.33 -12.74 6.24
N GLU A 319 7.06 -13.04 6.01
CA GLU A 319 6.60 -14.36 5.54
C GLU A 319 6.64 -14.48 4.01
N ASN A 320 6.34 -13.38 3.29
CA ASN A 320 6.17 -13.41 1.83
C ASN A 320 7.46 -13.09 1.06
N PHE A 321 8.49 -12.57 1.73
CA PHE A 321 9.73 -12.16 1.08
C PHE A 321 10.92 -12.95 1.65
N VAL A 322 11.34 -13.98 0.93
CA VAL A 322 12.48 -14.83 1.33
C VAL A 322 13.76 -14.19 0.82
N VAL A 323 14.49 -13.54 1.70
CA VAL A 323 15.79 -12.95 1.36
C VAL A 323 16.79 -14.08 1.15
N ARG A 324 17.14 -14.35 -0.11
CA ARG A 324 18.14 -15.35 -0.50
C ARG A 324 19.50 -14.68 -0.59
N ALA A 325 20.25 -14.67 0.51
CA ALA A 325 21.67 -14.32 0.43
C ALA A 325 22.44 -15.43 -0.31
N PRO A 326 23.36 -15.11 -1.24
CA PRO A 326 24.18 -16.11 -1.92
C PRO A 326 25.13 -16.78 -0.91
N VAL A 327 24.89 -18.05 -0.62
CA VAL A 327 25.68 -18.84 0.34
C VAL A 327 26.89 -19.46 -0.36
N GLU A 328 28.11 -19.21 0.14
CA GLU A 328 29.29 -19.96 -0.29
C GLU A 328 29.15 -21.45 0.09
N LYS A 329 29.60 -22.34 -0.80
CA LYS A 329 29.42 -23.81 -0.69
C LYS A 329 29.86 -24.41 0.67
N ALA A 330 30.81 -23.80 1.38
CA ALA A 330 31.26 -24.26 2.69
C ALA A 330 30.21 -24.05 3.80
N GLN A 331 29.37 -23.02 3.68
CA GLN A 331 28.30 -22.70 4.63
C GLN A 331 27.01 -23.48 4.33
N ALA A 332 26.80 -23.89 3.06
CA ALA A 332 25.72 -24.79 2.66
C ALA A 332 25.84 -26.22 3.26
N ALA A 333 27.07 -26.70 3.48
CA ALA A 333 27.32 -28.00 4.10
C ALA A 333 26.90 -28.04 5.59
N LEU A 334 26.97 -26.91 6.29
CA LEU A 334 26.52 -26.78 7.68
C LEU A 334 24.98 -26.76 7.80
N LEU A 335 24.27 -26.24 6.80
CA LEU A 335 22.81 -26.27 6.74
C LEU A 335 22.26 -27.68 6.44
N GLY A 336 22.98 -28.48 5.65
CA GLY A 336 22.59 -29.86 5.30
C GLY A 336 22.61 -30.85 6.47
N ALA A 337 23.42 -30.59 7.51
CA ALA A 337 23.53 -31.46 8.68
C ALA A 337 22.39 -31.28 9.71
N ILE A 338 21.64 -30.17 9.63
CA ILE A 338 20.58 -29.82 10.59
C ILE A 338 19.22 -30.38 10.15
N VAL A 339 19.01 -30.61 8.85
CA VAL A 339 17.73 -31.14 8.32
C VAL A 339 17.52 -32.62 8.67
N SER A 340 18.57 -33.39 8.99
CA SER A 340 18.44 -34.85 9.17
C SER A 340 18.51 -35.36 10.62
N GLY A 341 18.56 -34.51 11.67
CA GLY A 341 19.05 -35.01 12.97
C GLY A 341 18.56 -34.39 14.30
N ALA A 342 17.45 -33.66 14.39
CA ALA A 342 16.99 -33.14 15.69
C ALA A 342 15.46 -32.97 15.79
N ALA A 343 14.73 -34.08 15.94
CA ALA A 343 13.27 -34.09 16.12
C ALA A 343 12.79 -34.31 17.57
N THR A 344 13.64 -34.19 18.60
CA THR A 344 13.25 -34.64 19.97
C THR A 344 13.53 -33.68 21.14
N GLY A 345 13.91 -32.42 20.90
CA GLY A 345 14.34 -31.52 22.00
C GLY A 345 13.56 -30.23 22.23
N LEU A 346 12.60 -29.86 21.39
CA LEU A 346 12.09 -28.47 21.30
C LEU A 346 10.62 -28.26 21.69
N SER A 347 9.99 -29.21 22.38
CA SER A 347 8.59 -29.07 22.85
C SER A 347 8.44 -28.87 24.36
N ALA A 348 9.51 -29.01 25.16
CA ALA A 348 9.39 -28.97 26.62
C ALA A 348 9.33 -27.55 27.24
N ASP A 349 9.97 -26.55 26.63
CA ASP A 349 10.00 -25.17 27.17
C ASP A 349 8.76 -24.33 26.81
N LEU A 350 7.84 -24.86 25.99
CA LEU A 350 6.56 -24.21 25.68
C LEU A 350 5.55 -24.28 26.85
N ALA A 351 5.71 -25.23 27.78
CA ALA A 351 4.74 -25.49 28.85
C ALA A 351 5.03 -24.77 30.18
N ALA A 352 6.22 -24.16 30.35
CA ALA A 352 6.66 -23.57 31.61
C ALA A 352 6.89 -22.05 31.52
N GLY A 353 5.87 -21.29 31.10
CA GLY A 353 5.80 -19.85 31.39
C GLY A 353 6.82 -18.93 30.71
N GLY A 354 7.31 -19.26 29.51
CA GLY A 354 8.30 -18.47 28.76
C GLY A 354 7.76 -17.15 28.18
N LEU A 355 7.66 -16.11 29.01
CA LEU A 355 7.11 -14.80 28.63
C LEU A 355 8.08 -13.82 27.92
N THR A 356 9.25 -14.23 27.42
CA THR A 356 10.18 -13.28 26.78
C THR A 356 10.94 -13.79 25.54
N LEU A 357 10.73 -15.03 25.10
CA LEU A 357 11.48 -15.61 23.96
C LEU A 357 10.61 -15.93 22.73
N GLY A 358 9.28 -15.99 22.86
CA GLY A 358 8.37 -16.29 21.74
C GLY A 358 7.85 -15.08 20.97
N THR A 359 7.87 -13.88 21.55
CA THR A 359 7.31 -12.66 20.92
C THR A 359 8.29 -11.98 19.96
N GLY A 360 9.60 -12.22 20.11
CA GLY A 360 10.63 -11.66 19.22
C GLY A 360 10.68 -12.29 17.83
N ALA A 361 10.14 -13.51 17.67
CA ALA A 361 10.08 -14.21 16.39
C ALA A 361 8.93 -13.72 15.49
N LEU A 362 7.89 -13.10 16.07
CA LEU A 362 6.65 -12.74 15.35
C LEU A 362 6.72 -11.41 14.59
N LEU A 363 7.76 -10.59 14.78
CA LEU A 363 7.87 -9.26 14.18
C LEU A 363 9.00 -9.10 13.14
N GLY A 364 9.85 -10.11 12.93
CA GLY A 364 11.07 -9.95 12.14
C GLY A 364 11.51 -11.21 11.40
N GLY A 365 10.99 -11.43 10.20
CA GLY A 365 11.51 -12.43 9.25
C GLY A 365 12.86 -12.08 8.66
N VAL A 366 13.30 -10.81 8.78
CA VAL A 366 14.71 -10.45 8.57
C VAL A 366 15.63 -11.22 9.55
N ILE A 367 15.08 -11.73 10.65
CA ILE A 367 15.80 -12.43 11.73
C ILE A 367 15.44 -13.93 11.78
N GLY A 368 14.43 -14.41 11.04
CA GLY A 368 14.11 -15.85 10.99
C GLY A 368 15.29 -16.71 10.48
N ALA A 369 16.16 -16.14 9.66
CA ALA A 369 17.40 -16.76 9.20
C ALA A 369 18.56 -16.72 10.23
N LEU A 370 18.41 -16.00 11.34
CA LEU A 370 19.43 -15.88 12.41
C LEU A 370 19.29 -16.99 13.49
N THR A 371 18.61 -18.10 13.20
CA THR A 371 18.54 -19.24 14.12
C THR A 371 19.86 -20.03 14.12
N PHE A 372 20.62 -19.85 15.21
CA PHE A 372 21.69 -20.69 15.78
C PHE A 372 22.90 -21.16 14.94
N ALA A 373 22.94 -21.03 13.62
CA ALA A 373 24.08 -21.48 12.80
C ALA A 373 25.00 -20.34 12.27
N GLY A 374 24.66 -19.06 12.48
CA GLY A 374 25.28 -17.95 11.75
C GLY A 374 25.72 -16.74 12.59
N VAL A 375 26.51 -16.93 13.66
CA VAL A 375 27.16 -15.81 14.39
C VAL A 375 28.01 -14.93 13.45
N ALA A 376 28.38 -15.42 12.26
CA ALA A 376 29.22 -14.72 11.29
C ALA A 376 28.48 -13.82 10.26
N TRP A 377 27.15 -13.85 10.16
CA TRP A 377 26.44 -13.25 9.01
C TRP A 377 25.76 -11.89 9.28
N GLY A 378 25.25 -11.67 10.49
CA GLY A 378 24.45 -10.49 10.80
C GLY A 378 25.19 -9.35 11.49
N PHE A 379 26.41 -9.59 11.99
CA PHE A 379 27.05 -8.67 12.93
C PHE A 379 28.56 -8.57 12.74
N ASN A 380 29.07 -7.34 12.82
CA ASN A 380 30.49 -7.05 12.84
C ASN A 380 30.92 -6.84 14.29
N ALA A 381 31.83 -7.68 14.78
CA ALA A 381 32.50 -7.47 16.04
C ALA A 381 33.70 -6.53 15.82
N SER A 382 33.62 -5.28 16.27
CA SER A 382 34.77 -4.38 16.27
C SER A 382 35.36 -4.30 17.68
N THR A 383 36.69 -4.32 17.75
CA THR A 383 37.41 -4.10 19.01
C THR A 383 38.11 -2.77 18.87
N ASP A 384 37.45 -1.68 19.27
CA ASP A 384 38.13 -0.41 19.46
C ASP A 384 38.44 -0.22 20.96
N ARG A 385 39.64 0.26 21.24
CA ARG A 385 40.22 0.58 22.57
C ARG A 385 39.51 -0.09 23.77
N ARG A 386 39.85 -1.36 24.02
CA ARG A 386 39.52 -2.18 25.23
C ARG A 386 38.06 -2.64 25.42
N GLN A 387 37.11 -2.36 24.53
CA GLN A 387 35.75 -2.89 24.61
C GLN A 387 35.31 -3.50 23.27
N SER A 388 34.87 -4.76 23.29
CA SER A 388 34.27 -5.39 22.11
C SER A 388 32.84 -4.90 21.92
N SER A 389 32.51 -4.43 20.72
CA SER A 389 31.15 -4.01 20.36
C SER A 389 30.59 -4.87 19.24
N ILE A 390 29.27 -5.03 19.22
CA ILE A 390 28.50 -5.71 18.19
C ILE A 390 27.70 -4.65 17.43
N ALA A 391 27.82 -4.62 16.11
CA ALA A 391 27.07 -3.76 15.21
C ALA A 391 26.44 -4.59 14.08
N LEU A 392 25.39 -4.09 13.43
CA LEU A 392 24.78 -4.75 12.27
C LEU A 392 25.77 -4.80 11.08
N SER A 393 25.81 -5.94 10.38
CA SER A 393 26.60 -6.12 9.16
C SER A 393 26.01 -5.36 7.97
N ASP A 394 26.82 -5.13 6.94
CA ASP A 394 26.39 -4.41 5.72
C ASP A 394 25.32 -5.20 4.97
N GLU A 395 25.45 -6.53 4.93
CA GLU A 395 24.46 -7.43 4.34
C GLU A 395 23.11 -7.37 5.07
N PHE A 396 23.15 -7.23 6.40
CA PHE A 396 21.95 -7.03 7.19
C PHE A 396 21.29 -5.68 6.88
N LEU A 397 22.06 -4.59 6.79
CA LEU A 397 21.55 -3.26 6.45
C LEU A 397 20.97 -3.22 5.02
N ARG A 398 21.59 -3.94 4.07
CA ARG A 398 21.06 -4.15 2.72
C ARG A 398 19.70 -4.84 2.76
N THR A 399 19.58 -5.91 3.55
CA THR A 399 18.33 -6.65 3.74
C THR A 399 17.24 -5.79 4.41
N LEU A 400 17.64 -4.95 5.37
CA LEU A 400 16.75 -3.99 6.03
C LEU A 400 16.23 -2.95 5.04
N LEU A 401 17.06 -2.46 4.12
CA LEU A 401 16.63 -1.54 3.06
C LEU A 401 15.59 -2.20 2.13
N VAL A 402 15.84 -3.42 1.66
CA VAL A 402 14.88 -4.18 0.83
C VAL A 402 13.55 -4.32 1.57
N SER A 403 13.60 -4.75 2.83
CA SER A 403 12.41 -4.90 3.69
C SER A 403 11.65 -3.59 3.91
N ASN A 404 12.37 -2.48 4.05
CA ASN A 404 11.80 -1.15 4.22
C ASN A 404 11.06 -0.67 2.96
N VAL A 405 11.63 -0.90 1.78
CA VAL A 405 10.98 -0.57 0.50
C VAL A 405 9.73 -1.44 0.31
N LEU A 406 9.81 -2.75 0.55
CA LEU A 406 8.67 -3.66 0.45
C LEU A 406 7.56 -3.29 1.44
N ARG A 407 7.91 -2.88 2.66
CA ARG A 407 6.97 -2.35 3.64
C ARG A 407 6.27 -1.09 3.16
N TYR A 408 7.04 -0.16 2.59
CA TYR A 408 6.46 1.03 1.99
C TYR A 408 5.50 0.68 0.85
N LEU A 409 5.87 -0.25 -0.05
CA LEU A 409 4.97 -0.71 -1.11
C LEU A 409 3.69 -1.31 -0.52
N ALA A 410 3.81 -2.21 0.45
CA ALA A 410 2.64 -2.83 1.10
C ALA A 410 1.69 -1.81 1.75
N VAL A 411 2.23 -0.76 2.39
CA VAL A 411 1.42 0.31 2.98
C VAL A 411 0.83 1.24 1.89
N ALA A 412 1.63 1.63 0.90
CA ALA A 412 1.23 2.58 -0.14
C ALA A 412 0.25 1.98 -1.16
N HIS A 413 0.21 0.65 -1.28
CA HIS A 413 -0.69 -0.10 -2.16
C HIS A 413 -1.88 -0.72 -1.39
N PHE A 414 -2.05 -0.35 -0.11
CA PHE A 414 -3.08 -0.93 0.74
C PHE A 414 -4.50 -0.52 0.28
N GLY A 415 -5.25 -1.49 -0.24
CA GLY A 415 -6.67 -1.32 -0.58
C GLY A 415 -7.54 -1.13 0.66
N ARG A 416 -8.09 0.07 0.83
CA ARG A 416 -8.93 0.47 1.99
C ARG A 416 -10.34 -0.16 2.00
N GLY A 417 -10.57 -1.16 1.14
CA GLY A 417 -11.86 -1.77 0.88
C GLY A 417 -12.13 -3.06 1.65
N ARG A 418 -11.13 -3.66 2.30
CA ARG A 418 -11.30 -4.87 3.12
C ARG A 418 -11.08 -4.46 4.57
N GLY A 419 -11.98 -4.89 5.47
CA GLY A 419 -11.71 -4.89 6.92
C GLY A 419 -10.54 -5.84 7.23
N ASN A 420 -10.64 -6.69 8.26
CA ASN A 420 -9.61 -7.68 8.58
C ASN A 420 -9.11 -8.42 7.32
N PHE A 421 -7.92 -8.01 6.86
CA PHE A 421 -7.32 -8.34 5.57
C PHE A 421 -7.07 -9.84 5.43
N VAL A 422 -7.50 -10.44 4.31
CA VAL A 422 -7.22 -11.84 3.93
C VAL A 422 -6.54 -11.91 2.56
N GLU A 423 -5.37 -12.57 2.58
CA GLU A 423 -4.53 -13.18 1.52
C GLU A 423 -4.08 -12.41 0.26
N SER A 424 -2.74 -12.41 0.08
CA SER A 424 -1.98 -12.34 -1.18
C SER A 424 -2.04 -11.07 -2.05
N GLU A 425 -1.45 -9.98 -1.58
CA GLU A 425 -1.21 -8.76 -2.39
C GLU A 425 0.24 -8.27 -2.39
N ALA A 426 1.18 -9.10 -1.96
CA ALA A 426 2.62 -8.86 -2.10
C ALA A 426 3.17 -9.84 -3.15
N PRO A 427 3.09 -9.53 -4.45
CA PRO A 427 3.58 -10.43 -5.47
C PRO A 427 5.07 -10.68 -5.29
N ALA A 428 5.50 -11.92 -5.51
CA ALA A 428 6.92 -12.27 -5.43
C ALA A 428 7.80 -11.37 -6.32
N PHE A 429 7.27 -10.93 -7.47
CA PHE A 429 8.00 -10.05 -8.39
C PHE A 429 8.33 -8.67 -7.80
N TRP A 430 7.63 -8.18 -6.76
CA TRP A 430 8.02 -6.94 -6.08
C TRP A 430 9.38 -7.08 -5.41
N GLN A 431 9.66 -8.23 -4.81
CA GLN A 431 10.96 -8.48 -4.19
C GLN A 431 12.07 -8.43 -5.25
N ASP A 432 11.86 -9.09 -6.39
CA ASP A 432 12.83 -9.10 -7.48
C ASP A 432 13.12 -7.67 -7.97
N GLU A 433 12.10 -6.83 -8.13
CA GLU A 433 12.28 -5.44 -8.56
C GLU A 433 13.03 -4.57 -7.54
N VAL A 434 12.70 -4.74 -6.25
CA VAL A 434 13.39 -4.02 -5.17
C VAL A 434 14.85 -4.47 -5.06
N GLU A 435 15.10 -5.78 -5.08
CA GLU A 435 16.46 -6.33 -5.01
C GLU A 435 17.32 -5.87 -6.18
N GLN A 436 16.77 -5.82 -7.39
CA GLN A 436 17.47 -5.28 -8.55
C GLN A 436 17.74 -3.78 -8.43
N ALA A 437 16.77 -2.99 -7.91
CA ALA A 437 16.96 -1.55 -7.69
C ALA A 437 18.06 -1.27 -6.64
N VAL A 438 18.15 -2.11 -5.60
CA VAL A 438 19.21 -2.07 -4.59
C VAL A 438 20.56 -2.49 -5.19
N ALA A 439 20.60 -3.58 -5.97
CA ALA A 439 21.83 -4.09 -6.59
C ALA A 439 22.49 -3.09 -7.55
N LEU A 440 21.71 -2.23 -8.22
CA LEU A 440 22.24 -1.14 -9.04
C LEU A 440 22.99 -0.06 -8.23
N ARG A 441 22.95 -0.11 -6.90
CA ARG A 441 23.51 0.90 -5.98
C ARG A 441 24.39 0.28 -4.91
N GLU A 442 24.88 -0.94 -5.13
CA GLU A 442 25.66 -1.71 -4.16
C GLU A 442 26.93 -0.95 -3.71
N ASP A 443 27.67 -0.34 -4.64
CA ASP A 443 28.88 0.44 -4.33
C ASP A 443 28.56 1.69 -3.50
N THR A 444 27.47 2.40 -3.85
CA THR A 444 26.99 3.58 -3.12
C THR A 444 26.57 3.21 -1.69
N LEU A 445 25.87 2.08 -1.53
CA LEU A 445 25.45 1.52 -0.25
C LEU A 445 26.64 1.25 0.67
N GLN A 446 27.66 0.53 0.17
CA GLN A 446 28.85 0.19 0.96
C GLN A 446 29.62 1.43 1.41
N GLY A 447 29.80 2.40 0.50
CA GLY A 447 30.44 3.69 0.84
C GLY A 447 29.65 4.48 1.88
N LEU A 448 28.32 4.49 1.77
CA LEU A 448 27.44 5.18 2.70
C LEU A 448 27.48 4.56 4.10
N TRP A 449 27.37 3.24 4.23
CA TRP A 449 27.42 2.56 5.55
C TRP A 449 28.72 2.83 6.30
N LYS A 450 29.86 2.82 5.59
CA LYS A 450 31.14 3.16 6.18
C LYS A 450 31.16 4.61 6.69
N THR A 451 30.73 5.55 5.84
CA THR A 451 30.72 6.97 6.15
C THR A 451 29.85 7.26 7.38
N LEU A 452 28.62 6.74 7.42
CA LEU A 452 27.68 6.96 8.52
C LEU A 452 28.17 6.38 9.86
N ARG A 453 28.99 5.33 9.83
CA ARG A 453 29.58 4.72 11.03
C ARG A 453 30.78 5.48 11.59
N GLU A 454 31.43 6.29 10.76
CA GLU A 454 32.65 7.03 11.10
C GLU A 454 32.36 8.51 11.45
N GLN A 455 31.27 9.08 10.93
CA GLN A 455 30.86 10.45 11.21
C GLN A 455 30.43 10.67 12.67
N GLU A 456 30.89 11.77 13.29
CA GLU A 456 30.45 12.19 14.63
C GLU A 456 29.00 12.67 14.60
N GLU A 457 28.67 13.62 13.72
CA GLU A 457 27.31 14.11 13.49
C GLU A 457 26.62 13.33 12.37
N ALA A 458 25.37 12.96 12.59
CA ALA A 458 24.60 12.17 11.65
C ALA A 458 23.94 13.07 10.59
N ASP A 459 24.31 12.89 9.32
CA ASP A 459 23.60 13.49 8.19
C ASP A 459 22.64 12.47 7.55
N ILE A 460 21.34 12.76 7.61
CA ILE A 460 20.30 11.93 7.03
C ILE A 460 20.14 12.13 5.52
N ALA A 461 20.59 13.26 4.96
CA ALA A 461 20.31 13.63 3.58
C ALA A 461 20.81 12.58 2.55
N PRO A 462 22.04 12.02 2.67
CA PRO A 462 22.50 10.96 1.76
C PRO A 462 21.68 9.66 1.88
N VAL A 463 21.20 9.34 3.08
CA VAL A 463 20.34 8.16 3.30
C VAL A 463 18.98 8.36 2.64
N ARG A 464 18.39 9.54 2.82
CA ARG A 464 17.11 9.89 2.21
C ARG A 464 17.19 9.87 0.68
N GLU A 465 18.27 10.41 0.12
CA GLU A 465 18.51 10.40 -1.33
C GLU A 465 18.62 8.97 -1.87
N LEU A 466 19.42 8.12 -1.22
CA LEU A 466 19.56 6.71 -1.62
C LEU A 466 18.21 5.98 -1.57
N VAL A 467 17.47 6.11 -0.45
CA VAL A 467 16.15 5.49 -0.29
C VAL A 467 15.19 6.00 -1.37
N ALA A 468 15.19 7.30 -1.67
CA ALA A 468 14.38 7.89 -2.72
C ALA A 468 14.70 7.29 -4.09
N GLN A 469 15.99 7.20 -4.44
CA GLN A 469 16.42 6.63 -5.72
C GLN A 469 16.03 5.16 -5.87
N VAL A 470 16.10 4.35 -4.80
CA VAL A 470 15.67 2.94 -4.83
C VAL A 470 14.16 2.84 -4.98
N VAL A 471 13.38 3.60 -4.20
CA VAL A 471 11.91 3.57 -4.26
C VAL A 471 11.40 4.08 -5.61
N VAL A 472 11.92 5.20 -6.12
CA VAL A 472 11.55 5.75 -7.43
C VAL A 472 11.90 4.76 -8.54
N GLN A 473 13.10 4.18 -8.54
CA GLN A 473 13.49 3.16 -9.54
C GLN A 473 12.57 1.94 -9.51
N THR A 474 12.20 1.48 -8.31
CA THR A 474 11.25 0.37 -8.13
C THR A 474 9.88 0.72 -8.70
N LEU A 475 9.34 1.89 -8.34
CA LEU A 475 8.04 2.35 -8.83
C LEU A 475 8.03 2.58 -10.35
N GLN A 476 9.12 3.06 -10.95
CA GLN A 476 9.23 3.22 -12.40
C GLN A 476 9.14 1.90 -13.16
N ARG A 477 9.68 0.82 -12.57
CA ARG A 477 9.63 -0.52 -13.18
C ARG A 477 8.29 -1.19 -12.96
N LEU A 478 7.69 -1.02 -11.78
CA LEU A 478 6.34 -1.50 -11.49
C LEU A 478 5.28 -0.74 -12.32
N TYR A 479 5.48 0.55 -12.56
CA TYR A 479 4.53 1.47 -13.19
C TYR A 479 5.19 2.33 -14.28
N PRO A 480 5.65 1.74 -15.39
CA PRO A 480 6.35 2.48 -16.44
C PRO A 480 5.41 3.47 -17.14
N GLY A 481 5.93 4.67 -17.42
CA GLY A 481 5.19 5.74 -18.10
C GLY A 481 4.31 6.60 -17.18
N HIS A 482 4.25 6.30 -15.88
CA HIS A 482 3.56 7.13 -14.91
C HIS A 482 4.49 8.19 -14.31
N ALA A 483 3.97 9.41 -14.13
CA ALA A 483 4.71 10.48 -13.47
C ALA A 483 4.84 10.18 -11.97
N LEU A 484 6.08 10.21 -11.46
CA LEU A 484 6.40 10.06 -10.05
C LEU A 484 6.91 11.39 -9.47
N PRO A 485 6.72 11.66 -8.16
CA PRO A 485 7.27 12.82 -7.50
C PRO A 485 8.78 12.88 -7.69
N ASP A 486 9.27 14.07 -8.02
CA ASP A 486 10.70 14.35 -8.05
C ASP A 486 11.23 14.39 -6.61
N PRO A 487 12.14 13.48 -6.22
CA PRO A 487 12.70 13.47 -4.87
C PRO A 487 13.53 14.72 -4.54
N GLY A 488 13.98 15.48 -5.55
CA GLY A 488 14.84 16.66 -5.38
C GLY A 488 14.12 17.98 -5.08
N GLN A 489 12.80 18.08 -5.22
CA GLN A 489 12.11 19.39 -5.17
C GLN A 489 11.71 19.90 -3.78
N HIS A 490 11.81 19.10 -2.72
CA HIS A 490 11.29 19.46 -1.39
C HIS A 490 12.29 19.26 -0.24
N GLY A 491 13.54 19.69 -0.45
CA GLY A 491 14.56 19.81 0.58
C GLY A 491 14.56 21.13 1.36
N GLY A 492 13.55 21.99 1.18
CA GLY A 492 13.49 23.29 1.86
C GLY A 492 12.07 23.62 2.34
N ALA A 493 11.79 23.32 3.60
CA ALA A 493 10.81 24.00 4.44
C ALA A 493 11.28 23.91 5.89
#